data_AF-A0A8J3ANH2-F1
#
_entry.id   AF-A0A8J3ANH2-F1
#
_cell.length_a   1.000
_cell.length_b   1.000
_cell.length_c   1.000
_cell.angle_alpha   90.00
_cell.angle_beta   90.00
_cell.angle_gamma   90.00
#
_symmetry.space_group_name_H-M   'P 1'
#
loop_
_entity.id
_entity.type
_entity.pdbx_description
1 polymer ?
#
loop_
_entity_poly.entity_id
_entity_poly.type
_entity_poly.pdbx_seq_one_letter_code
_entity_poly.pdbx_strand_id
1 'polypeptide(L)'
;MTKRIRRYGDATRMNHWAVAILFICAGLSGLAIFHPSMYFFSALFGGGSWTRILHPFFGVLMVLGFVFLFFQVWRDNFWTREDTAWLKHSPDLLKGDEDAMPPVGKYNAGQKIVFWIFGISLILLLVTGFMFWRPWFADLFPIVVRRIAVLVHAIAATLLIVSVIIHIYAAIWVKGSVQAMTRGTVSENWARKHHPLWYKKITGKE
;
A
#
# COMPACT_ATOMS: atom_id res chain seq x y z
N MET A 1 22.48 -18.45 16.71
CA MET A 1 21.33 -18.14 15.83
C MET A 1 20.54 -17.01 16.46
N THR A 2 20.21 -15.94 15.72
CA THR A 2 19.36 -14.86 16.24
C THR A 2 17.94 -15.37 16.44
N LYS A 3 17.40 -15.22 17.65
CA LYS A 3 16.01 -15.57 17.96
C LYS A 3 15.08 -14.76 17.06
N ARG A 4 14.10 -15.44 16.45
CA ARG A 4 13.15 -14.84 15.51
C ARG A 4 11.76 -14.78 16.11
N ILE A 5 11.04 -13.72 15.78
CA ILE A 5 9.70 -13.44 16.29
C ILE A 5 8.75 -13.36 15.10
N ARG A 6 7.56 -13.95 15.23
CA ARG A 6 6.52 -13.88 14.21
C ARG A 6 5.93 -12.47 14.20
N ARG A 7 6.07 -11.77 13.06
CA ARG A 7 5.48 -10.45 12.82
C ARG A 7 4.14 -10.55 12.08
N TYR A 8 4.05 -11.45 11.10
CA TYR A 8 2.84 -11.62 10.29
C TYR A 8 2.39 -13.08 10.18
N GLY A 9 1.07 -13.27 10.15
CA GLY A 9 0.44 -14.55 9.86
C GLY A 9 0.53 -14.91 8.38
N ASP A 10 0.36 -16.19 8.03
CA ASP A 10 0.51 -16.65 6.64
C ASP A 10 -0.58 -16.06 5.74
N ALA A 11 -1.83 -16.02 6.22
CA ALA A 11 -2.96 -15.40 5.52
C ALA A 11 -2.70 -13.92 5.16
N THR A 12 -2.14 -13.14 6.09
CA THR A 12 -1.80 -11.73 5.85
C THR A 12 -0.74 -11.57 4.78
N ARG A 13 0.30 -12.42 4.81
CA ARG A 13 1.37 -12.37 3.81
C ARG A 13 0.86 -12.76 2.42
N MET A 14 0.12 -13.86 2.32
CA MET A 14 -0.42 -14.33 1.05
C MET A 14 -1.35 -13.29 0.43
N ASN A 15 -2.24 -12.71 1.24
CA ASN A 15 -3.14 -11.66 0.77
C ASN A 15 -2.37 -10.40 0.32
N HIS A 16 -1.35 -9.97 1.08
CA HIS A 16 -0.50 -8.85 0.67
C HIS A 16 0.16 -9.10 -0.69
N TRP A 17 0.75 -10.28 -0.93
CA TRP A 17 1.38 -10.57 -2.22
C TRP A 17 0.37 -10.67 -3.37
N ALA A 18 -0.83 -11.20 -3.11
CA ALA A 18 -1.92 -11.18 -4.08
C ALA A 18 -2.31 -9.74 -4.47
N VAL A 19 -2.51 -8.87 -3.47
CA VAL A 19 -2.79 -7.44 -3.70
C VAL A 19 -1.64 -6.75 -4.43
N ALA A 20 -0.38 -7.05 -4.09
CA ALA A 20 0.78 -6.47 -4.74
C ALA A 20 0.87 -6.85 -6.23
N ILE A 21 0.60 -8.11 -6.57
CA ILE A 21 0.57 -8.57 -7.96
C ILE A 21 -0.57 -7.88 -8.72
N LEU A 22 -1.77 -7.83 -8.13
CA LEU A 22 -2.92 -7.15 -8.73
C LEU A 22 -2.67 -5.64 -8.92
N PHE A 23 -1.97 -5.01 -7.98
CA PHE A 23 -1.53 -3.62 -8.11
C PHE A 23 -0.55 -3.44 -9.28
N ILE A 24 0.41 -4.35 -9.48
CA ILE A 24 1.32 -4.28 -10.63
C ILE A 24 0.52 -4.41 -11.94
N CYS A 25 -0.41 -5.37 -12.01
CA CYS A 25 -1.27 -5.53 -13.19
C CYS A 25 -2.14 -4.28 -13.46
N ALA A 26 -2.84 -3.77 -12.45
CA ALA A 26 -3.69 -2.59 -12.57
C ALA A 26 -2.88 -1.31 -12.84
N GLY A 27 -1.72 -1.16 -12.19
CA GLY A 27 -0.82 -0.02 -12.34
C GLY A 27 -0.22 0.07 -13.73
N LEU A 28 0.35 -1.03 -14.25
CA LEU A 28 0.94 -1.04 -15.59
C LEU A 28 -0.11 -0.88 -16.69
N SER A 29 -1.26 -1.55 -16.55
CA SER A 29 -2.38 -1.37 -17.49
C SER A 29 -2.96 0.06 -17.44
N GLY A 30 -3.03 0.65 -16.24
CA GLY A 30 -3.46 2.04 -16.04
C GLY A 30 -2.49 3.04 -16.66
N LEU A 31 -1.18 2.85 -16.48
CA LEU A 31 -0.14 3.67 -17.10
C LEU A 31 -0.19 3.60 -18.64
N ALA A 32 -0.46 2.42 -19.21
CA ALA A 32 -0.66 2.25 -20.65
C ALA A 32 -1.82 3.09 -21.20
N ILE A 33 -2.87 3.29 -20.40
CA ILE A 33 -4.07 4.08 -20.75
C ILE A 33 -3.86 5.57 -20.41
N PHE A 34 -3.01 5.88 -19.43
CA PHE A 34 -2.78 7.23 -18.92
C PHE A 34 -1.96 8.11 -19.86
N HIS A 35 -0.85 7.60 -20.41
CA HIS A 35 0.05 8.38 -21.26
C HIS A 35 0.55 7.59 -22.48
N PRO A 36 0.53 8.15 -23.71
CA PRO A 36 0.91 7.43 -24.92
C PRO A 36 2.32 6.84 -24.92
N SER A 37 3.30 7.52 -24.29
CA SER A 37 4.67 6.99 -24.18
C SER A 37 4.78 5.70 -23.37
N MET A 38 3.77 5.39 -22.56
CA MET A 38 3.67 4.19 -21.72
C MET A 38 2.79 3.11 -22.38
N TYR A 39 2.28 3.35 -23.59
CA TYR A 39 1.38 2.41 -24.28
C TYR A 39 2.03 1.03 -24.53
N PHE A 40 3.36 0.94 -24.57
CA PHE A 40 4.07 -0.33 -24.70
C PHE A 40 3.73 -1.33 -23.58
N PHE A 41 3.32 -0.87 -22.38
CA PHE A 41 2.84 -1.75 -21.32
C PHE A 41 1.58 -2.55 -21.70
N SER A 42 0.80 -2.08 -22.68
CA SER A 42 -0.38 -2.81 -23.17
C SER A 42 -0.03 -4.18 -23.75
N ALA A 43 1.21 -4.38 -24.24
CA ALA A 43 1.67 -5.65 -24.75
C ALA A 43 1.66 -6.76 -23.69
N LEU A 44 1.85 -6.42 -22.41
CA LEU A 44 1.80 -7.36 -21.28
C LEU A 44 0.40 -7.97 -21.06
N PHE A 45 -0.64 -7.32 -21.58
CA PHE A 45 -2.03 -7.69 -21.36
C PHE A 45 -2.73 -8.09 -22.66
N GLY A 46 -2.01 -8.36 -23.75
CA GLY A 46 -2.61 -8.75 -25.04
C GLY A 46 -3.00 -7.57 -25.94
N GLY A 47 -2.42 -6.39 -25.73
CA GLY A 47 -2.65 -5.17 -26.52
C GLY A 47 -3.72 -4.25 -25.94
N GLY A 48 -3.99 -3.14 -26.62
CA GLY A 48 -4.88 -2.08 -26.13
C GLY A 48 -6.30 -2.56 -25.79
N SER A 49 -6.88 -3.43 -26.63
CA SER A 49 -8.23 -3.97 -26.42
C SER A 49 -8.35 -4.75 -25.12
N TRP A 50 -7.44 -5.69 -24.88
CA TRP A 50 -7.43 -6.50 -23.66
C TRP A 50 -6.99 -5.71 -22.43
N THR A 51 -6.03 -4.77 -22.57
CA THR A 51 -5.64 -3.87 -21.49
C THR A 51 -6.84 -3.10 -20.95
N ARG A 52 -7.65 -2.51 -21.84
CA ARG A 52 -8.88 -1.79 -21.49
C ARG A 52 -9.91 -2.70 -20.82
N ILE A 53 -10.06 -3.94 -21.30
CA ILE A 53 -11.02 -4.91 -20.75
C ILE A 53 -10.60 -5.35 -19.35
N LEU A 54 -9.33 -5.73 -19.16
CA LEU A 54 -8.82 -6.38 -17.94
C LEU A 54 -8.54 -5.40 -16.80
N HIS A 55 -8.11 -4.17 -17.09
CA HIS A 55 -7.75 -3.16 -16.09
C HIS A 55 -8.78 -3.02 -14.95
N PRO A 56 -10.08 -2.80 -15.21
CA PRO A 56 -11.05 -2.64 -14.13
C PRO A 56 -11.28 -3.91 -13.32
N PHE A 57 -11.11 -5.11 -13.91
CA PHE A 57 -11.18 -6.37 -13.15
C PHE A 57 -9.99 -6.54 -12.20
N PHE A 58 -8.77 -6.20 -12.64
CA PHE A 58 -7.61 -6.15 -11.73
C PHE A 58 -7.85 -5.15 -10.60
N GLY A 59 -8.42 -3.99 -10.91
CA GLY A 59 -8.81 -2.97 -9.92
C GLY A 59 -9.80 -3.50 -8.88
N VAL A 60 -10.90 -4.12 -9.31
CA VAL A 60 -11.91 -4.69 -8.39
C VAL A 60 -11.31 -5.78 -7.51
N LEU A 61 -10.56 -6.73 -8.09
CA LEU A 61 -9.92 -7.80 -7.33
C LEU A 61 -8.90 -7.24 -6.33
N MET A 62 -8.14 -6.21 -6.73
CA MET A 62 -7.19 -5.53 -5.85
C MET A 62 -7.91 -4.90 -4.66
N VAL A 63 -9.02 -4.19 -4.89
CA VAL A 63 -9.81 -3.56 -3.83
C VAL A 63 -10.37 -4.62 -2.89
N LEU A 64 -10.93 -5.72 -3.40
CA LEU A 64 -11.45 -6.82 -2.58
C LEU A 64 -10.34 -7.44 -1.70
N GLY A 65 -9.18 -7.72 -2.28
CA GLY A 65 -8.02 -8.23 -1.53
C GLY A 65 -7.55 -7.23 -0.48
N PHE A 66 -7.52 -5.93 -0.81
CA PHE A 66 -7.14 -4.89 0.14
C PHE A 66 -8.16 -4.73 1.27
N VAL A 67 -9.47 -4.85 1.02
CA VAL A 67 -10.49 -4.84 2.08
C VAL A 67 -10.22 -5.93 3.10
N PHE A 68 -9.91 -7.16 2.65
CA PHE A 68 -9.52 -8.24 3.56
C PHE A 68 -8.24 -7.91 4.32
N LEU A 69 -7.24 -7.31 3.66
CA LEU A 69 -5.98 -6.91 4.31
C LEU A 69 -6.21 -5.81 5.34
N PHE A 70 -7.06 -4.83 5.01
CA PHE A 70 -7.41 -3.70 5.84
C PHE A 70 -7.95 -4.19 7.18
N PHE A 71 -8.97 -5.05 7.18
CA PHE A 71 -9.55 -5.56 8.43
C PHE A 71 -8.60 -6.43 9.26
N GLN A 72 -7.54 -6.99 8.66
CA GLN A 72 -6.51 -7.72 9.41
C GLN A 72 -5.55 -6.79 10.16
N VAL A 73 -5.28 -5.59 9.64
CA VAL A 73 -4.20 -4.71 10.16
C VAL A 73 -4.67 -3.35 10.66
N TRP A 74 -5.91 -2.93 10.39
CA TRP A 74 -6.44 -1.60 10.71
C TRP A 74 -6.31 -1.21 12.18
N ARG A 75 -6.53 -2.16 13.12
CA ARG A 75 -6.43 -1.89 14.57
C ARG A 75 -5.03 -1.42 14.98
N ASP A 76 -4.00 -1.94 14.34
CA ASP A 76 -2.61 -1.56 14.61
C ASP A 76 -2.21 -0.26 13.89
N ASN A 77 -3.08 0.28 13.03
CA ASN A 77 -2.87 1.50 12.24
C ASN A 77 -3.67 2.72 12.74
N PHE A 78 -4.33 2.60 13.90
CA PHE A 78 -4.89 3.77 14.58
C PHE A 78 -3.77 4.72 15.04
N TRP A 79 -4.05 6.02 14.94
CA TRP A 79 -3.14 7.06 15.37
C TRP A 79 -3.01 7.07 16.90
N THR A 80 -1.79 7.09 17.40
CA THR A 80 -1.47 7.18 18.83
C THR A 80 -0.62 8.42 19.12
N ARG A 81 -0.41 8.73 20.40
CA ARG A 81 0.36 9.92 20.80
C ARG A 81 1.83 9.82 20.37
N GLU A 82 2.36 8.60 20.35
CA GLU A 82 3.72 8.28 19.94
C GLU A 82 3.94 8.55 18.45
N ASP A 83 2.90 8.40 17.61
CA ASP A 83 3.01 8.72 16.17
C ASP A 83 3.22 10.23 15.94
N THR A 84 2.56 11.07 16.74
CA THR A 84 2.77 12.52 16.68
C THR A 84 4.19 12.89 17.10
N ALA A 85 4.74 12.22 18.13
CA ALA A 85 6.13 12.42 18.53
C ALA A 85 7.09 11.96 17.43
N TRP A 86 6.81 10.82 16.80
CA TRP A 86 7.61 10.27 15.70
C TRP A 86 7.63 11.21 14.49
N LEU A 87 6.48 11.78 14.11
CA LEU A 87 6.42 12.74 13.00
C LEU A 87 7.29 13.98 13.25
N LYS A 88 7.30 14.50 14.50
CA LYS A 88 8.13 15.67 14.85
C LYS A 88 9.64 15.41 14.66
N HIS A 89 10.07 14.17 14.88
CA HIS A 89 11.48 13.75 14.73
C HIS A 89 11.76 13.11 13.36
N SER A 90 10.78 13.05 12.46
CA SER A 90 10.98 12.51 11.11
C SER A 90 12.09 13.21 10.30
N PRO A 91 12.39 14.53 10.47
CA PRO A 91 13.56 15.14 9.83
C PRO A 91 14.89 14.55 10.30
N ASP A 92 14.97 14.08 11.55
CA ASP A 92 16.20 13.53 12.11
C ASP A 92 16.47 12.12 11.57
N LEU A 93 15.41 11.33 11.40
CA LEU A 93 15.48 10.06 10.68
C LEU A 93 15.97 10.24 9.23
N LEU A 94 15.52 11.29 8.54
CA LEU A 94 15.94 11.59 7.16
C LEU A 94 17.41 12.03 7.07
N LYS A 95 17.96 12.59 8.16
CA LYS A 95 19.40 12.88 8.30
C LYS A 95 20.22 11.64 8.68
N GLY A 96 19.57 10.50 8.94
CA GLY A 96 20.20 9.24 9.32
C GLY A 96 20.34 9.04 10.83
N ASP A 97 19.77 9.92 11.66
CA ASP A 97 19.77 9.77 13.12
C ASP A 97 18.61 8.87 13.55
N GLU A 98 18.83 7.55 13.44
CA GLU A 98 17.84 6.55 13.85
C GLU A 98 17.68 6.47 15.38
N ASP A 99 18.70 6.86 16.15
CA ASP A 99 18.72 6.73 17.61
C ASP A 99 17.93 7.86 18.30
N ALA A 100 17.78 9.02 17.65
CA ALA A 100 16.90 10.10 18.09
C ALA A 100 15.40 9.78 17.96
N MET A 101 15.03 8.65 17.33
CA MET A 101 13.63 8.35 17.06
C MET A 101 12.88 7.86 18.31
N PRO A 102 11.66 8.40 18.56
CA PRO A 102 10.87 7.99 19.71
C PRO A 102 10.40 6.53 19.56
N PRO A 103 10.09 5.86 20.69
CA PRO A 103 9.64 4.49 20.68
C PRO A 103 8.40 4.25 19.81
N VAL A 104 8.47 3.22 18.95
CA VAL A 104 7.45 2.89 17.95
C VAL A 104 6.64 1.65 18.34
N GLY A 105 5.33 1.70 18.09
CA GLY A 105 4.41 0.56 18.17
C GLY A 105 4.63 -0.49 17.06
N LYS A 106 3.56 -1.21 16.69
CA LYS A 106 3.68 -2.24 15.64
C LYS A 106 3.99 -1.63 14.28
N TYR A 107 3.42 -0.46 14.00
CA TYR A 107 3.73 0.36 12.83
C TYR A 107 4.14 1.76 13.29
N ASN A 108 5.07 2.40 12.58
CA ASN A 108 5.40 3.81 12.79
C ASN A 108 4.41 4.75 12.09
N ALA A 109 4.49 6.04 12.39
CA ALA A 109 3.60 7.04 11.82
C ALA A 109 3.63 7.06 10.28
N GLY A 110 4.81 6.94 9.66
CA GLY A 110 4.96 6.88 8.21
C GLY A 110 4.22 5.69 7.58
N GLN A 111 4.34 4.50 8.18
CA GLN A 111 3.61 3.30 7.75
C GLN A 111 2.09 3.48 7.87
N LYS A 112 1.62 4.13 8.95
CA LYS A 112 0.20 4.43 9.15
C LYS A 112 -0.33 5.43 8.13
N ILE A 113 0.44 6.47 7.80
CA ILE A 113 0.09 7.43 6.75
C ILE A 113 -0.07 6.71 5.40
N VAL A 114 0.89 5.86 5.04
CA VAL A 114 0.82 5.05 3.80
C VAL A 114 -0.42 4.15 3.80
N PHE A 115 -0.73 3.50 4.92
CA PHE A 115 -1.93 2.67 5.07
C PHE A 115 -3.22 3.44 4.77
N TRP A 116 -3.37 4.65 5.34
CA TRP A 116 -4.56 5.48 5.11
C TRP A 116 -4.62 6.07 3.71
N ILE A 117 -3.48 6.46 3.12
CA ILE A 117 -3.42 6.89 1.72
C ILE A 117 -3.86 5.76 0.80
N PHE A 118 -3.40 4.53 1.03
CA PHE A 118 -3.86 3.38 0.24
C PHE A 118 -5.36 3.16 0.35
N GLY A 119 -5.91 3.18 1.57
CA GLY A 119 -7.34 3.02 1.80
C GLY A 119 -8.19 4.08 1.09
N ILE A 120 -7.84 5.37 1.25
CA ILE A 120 -8.58 6.47 0.62
C ILE A 120 -8.46 6.41 -0.91
N SER A 121 -7.24 6.22 -1.44
CA SER A 121 -7.02 6.12 -2.88
C SER A 121 -7.80 4.96 -3.50
N LEU A 122 -7.83 3.79 -2.86
CA LEU A 122 -8.57 2.63 -3.36
C LEU A 122 -10.08 2.84 -3.35
N ILE A 123 -10.63 3.54 -2.35
CA ILE A 123 -12.05 3.93 -2.33
C ILE A 123 -12.34 4.87 -3.50
N LEU A 124 -11.52 5.91 -3.69
CA LEU A 124 -11.69 6.86 -4.79
C LEU A 124 -11.59 6.16 -6.15
N LEU A 125 -10.60 5.30 -6.33
CA LEU A 125 -10.40 4.52 -7.56
C LEU A 125 -11.58 3.59 -7.84
N LEU A 126 -12.10 2.90 -6.82
CA LEU A 126 -13.27 2.05 -6.97
C LEU A 126 -14.48 2.87 -7.44
N VAL A 127 -14.85 3.89 -6.66
CA VAL A 127 -16.05 4.71 -6.94
C VAL A 127 -15.95 5.34 -8.32
N THR A 128 -14.85 6.04 -8.61
CA THR A 128 -14.67 6.71 -9.91
C THR A 128 -14.55 5.71 -11.05
N GLY A 129 -13.86 4.58 -10.87
CA GLY A 129 -13.71 3.54 -11.88
C GLY A 129 -15.07 3.04 -12.36
N PHE A 130 -15.97 2.70 -11.44
CA PHE A 130 -17.35 2.32 -11.77
C PHE A 130 -18.11 3.42 -12.52
N MET A 131 -17.89 4.69 -12.20
CA MET A 131 -18.60 5.81 -12.85
C MET A 131 -18.29 5.95 -14.34
N PHE A 132 -17.14 5.48 -14.82
CA PHE A 132 -16.80 5.49 -16.26
C PHE A 132 -16.52 4.09 -16.83
N TRP A 133 -16.89 3.03 -16.13
CA TRP A 133 -16.71 1.66 -16.60
C TRP A 133 -17.73 1.29 -17.68
N ARG A 134 -17.28 1.26 -18.93
CA ARG A 134 -18.06 0.79 -20.09
C ARG A 134 -17.88 -0.71 -20.33
N PRO A 135 -18.91 -1.41 -20.85
CA PRO A 135 -20.25 -0.90 -21.19
C PRO A 135 -21.24 -0.94 -20.01
N TRP A 136 -20.85 -1.46 -18.85
CA TRP A 136 -21.79 -1.88 -17.81
C TRP A 136 -22.39 -0.76 -16.96
N PHE A 137 -21.59 0.22 -16.55
CA PHE A 137 -21.99 1.18 -15.51
C PHE A 137 -21.94 2.64 -15.98
N ALA A 138 -21.08 2.96 -16.94
CA ALA A 138 -20.84 4.35 -17.34
C ALA A 138 -22.10 5.10 -17.80
N ASP A 139 -23.08 4.43 -18.40
CA ASP A 139 -24.28 5.10 -18.92
C ASP A 139 -25.33 5.38 -17.84
N LEU A 140 -25.10 4.93 -16.60
CA LEU A 140 -25.87 5.34 -15.41
C LEU A 140 -25.50 6.75 -14.92
N PHE A 141 -24.38 7.32 -15.40
CA PHE A 141 -23.84 8.58 -14.91
C PHE A 141 -23.86 9.67 -15.99
N PRO A 142 -24.25 10.92 -15.66
CA PRO A 142 -24.17 12.05 -16.58
C PRO A 142 -22.75 12.27 -17.12
N ILE A 143 -22.62 12.81 -18.34
CA ILE A 143 -21.31 13.03 -18.97
C ILE A 143 -20.37 13.92 -18.14
N VAL A 144 -20.90 14.94 -17.47
CA VAL A 144 -20.11 15.82 -16.60
C VAL A 144 -19.52 15.04 -15.42
N VAL A 145 -20.33 14.19 -14.79
CA VAL A 145 -19.94 13.34 -13.66
C VAL A 145 -18.85 12.36 -14.09
N ARG A 146 -18.97 11.75 -15.27
CA ARG A 146 -17.93 10.86 -15.83
C ARG A 146 -16.60 11.56 -16.07
N ARG A 147 -16.62 12.78 -16.61
CA ARG A 147 -15.41 13.57 -16.88
C ARG A 147 -14.67 13.90 -15.58
N ILE A 148 -15.41 14.30 -14.55
CA ILE A 148 -14.84 14.54 -13.21
C ILE A 148 -14.28 13.22 -12.64
N ALA A 149 -15.02 12.11 -12.78
CA ALA A 149 -14.57 10.81 -12.30
C ALA A 149 -13.24 10.38 -12.93
N VAL A 150 -13.06 10.55 -14.24
CA VAL A 150 -11.79 10.24 -14.92
C VAL A 150 -10.63 11.07 -14.36
N LEU A 151 -10.83 12.37 -14.13
CA LEU A 151 -9.80 13.24 -13.53
C LEU A 151 -9.43 12.79 -12.10
N VAL A 152 -10.43 12.56 -11.26
CA VAL A 152 -10.22 12.11 -9.88
C VAL A 152 -9.55 10.74 -9.84
N HIS A 153 -9.95 9.83 -10.73
CA HIS A 153 -9.34 8.50 -10.85
C HIS A 153 -7.86 8.59 -11.21
N ALA A 154 -7.51 9.44 -12.17
CA ALA A 154 -6.12 9.69 -12.55
C ALA A 154 -5.29 10.23 -11.38
N ILE A 155 -5.79 11.25 -10.66
CA ILE A 155 -5.10 11.82 -9.49
C ILE A 155 -4.92 10.76 -8.40
N ALA A 156 -5.96 10.02 -8.06
CA ALA A 156 -5.91 8.97 -7.04
C ALA A 156 -4.94 7.84 -7.43
N ALA A 157 -4.90 7.46 -8.72
CA ALA A 157 -3.97 6.47 -9.24
C ALA A 157 -2.52 6.94 -9.12
N THR A 158 -2.23 8.19 -9.50
CA THR A 158 -0.89 8.77 -9.36
C THR A 158 -0.44 8.80 -7.90
N LEU A 159 -1.31 9.27 -6.98
CA LEU A 159 -1.01 9.30 -5.55
C LEU A 159 -0.75 7.88 -5.00
N LEU A 160 -1.54 6.90 -5.42
CA LEU A 160 -1.35 5.50 -5.02
C LEU A 160 -0.02 4.95 -5.55
N ILE A 161 0.31 5.18 -6.83
CA ILE A 161 1.56 4.71 -7.45
C ILE A 161 2.77 5.29 -6.73
N VAL A 162 2.81 6.61 -6.53
CA VAL A 162 3.90 7.27 -5.80
C VAL A 162 4.03 6.71 -4.39
N SER A 163 2.91 6.52 -3.69
CA SER A 163 2.91 5.98 -2.32
C SER A 163 3.38 4.53 -2.27
N VAL A 164 3.08 3.71 -3.28
CA VAL A 164 3.60 2.33 -3.40
C VAL A 164 5.10 2.34 -3.67
N ILE A 165 5.61 3.25 -4.51
CA ILE A 165 7.06 3.39 -4.74
C ILE A 165 7.77 3.71 -3.41
N ILE A 166 7.25 4.67 -2.64
CA ILE A 166 7.77 5.03 -1.31
C ILE A 166 7.71 3.83 -0.36
N HIS A 167 6.59 3.10 -0.35
CA HIS A 167 6.40 1.90 0.47
C HIS A 167 7.44 0.81 0.17
N ILE A 168 7.66 0.50 -1.12
CA ILE A 168 8.65 -0.49 -1.56
C ILE A 168 10.06 -0.03 -1.19
N TYR A 169 10.38 1.24 -1.45
CA TYR A 169 11.68 1.82 -1.10
C TYR A 169 11.95 1.70 0.40
N ALA A 170 11.00 2.08 1.25
CA ALA A 170 11.13 1.98 2.71
C ALA A 170 11.33 0.52 3.17
N ALA A 171 10.64 -0.44 2.54
CA ALA A 171 10.82 -1.86 2.84
C ALA A 171 12.23 -2.37 2.49
N ILE A 172 12.86 -1.84 1.45
CA ILE A 172 14.23 -2.17 1.03
C ILE A 172 15.28 -1.45 1.89
N TRP A 173 15.00 -0.21 2.28
CA TRP A 173 15.86 0.63 3.11
C TRP A 173 15.99 0.05 4.52
N VAL A 174 14.86 -0.24 5.19
CA VAL A 174 14.83 -0.85 6.52
C VAL A 174 15.09 -2.35 6.42
N LYS A 175 16.37 -2.74 6.48
CA LYS A 175 16.82 -4.13 6.30
C LYS A 175 16.09 -5.09 7.24
N GLY A 176 15.65 -6.22 6.69
CA GLY A 176 14.82 -7.20 7.40
C GLY A 176 13.31 -7.05 7.19
N SER A 177 12.83 -5.89 6.71
CA SER A 177 11.39 -5.67 6.47
C SER A 177 10.84 -6.54 5.33
N VAL A 178 11.58 -6.70 4.24
CA VAL A 178 11.20 -7.63 3.15
C VAL A 178 11.09 -9.07 3.66
N GLN A 179 11.99 -9.48 4.57
CA GLN A 179 11.93 -10.79 5.18
C GLN A 179 10.68 -10.98 6.05
N ALA A 180 10.20 -9.91 6.71
CA ALA A 180 8.96 -9.95 7.45
C ALA A 180 7.77 -10.33 6.54
N MET A 181 7.69 -9.79 5.32
CA MET A 181 6.57 -10.07 4.41
C MET A 181 6.71 -11.36 3.61
N THR A 182 7.94 -11.82 3.36
CA THR A 182 8.19 -13.09 2.64
C THR A 182 8.16 -14.31 3.57
N ARG A 183 8.74 -14.19 4.77
CA ARG A 183 8.88 -15.30 5.75
C ARG A 183 8.05 -15.14 7.02
N GLY A 184 7.41 -13.99 7.24
CA GLY A 184 6.57 -13.70 8.43
C GLY A 184 7.33 -13.46 9.73
N THR A 185 8.65 -13.53 9.71
CA THR A 185 9.48 -13.45 10.91
C THR A 185 10.55 -12.38 10.78
N VAL A 186 10.87 -11.75 11.91
CA VAL A 186 11.93 -10.74 12.06
C VAL A 186 12.88 -11.18 13.17
N SER A 187 14.12 -10.68 13.17
CA SER A 187 15.02 -10.88 14.30
C SER A 187 14.57 -10.07 15.52
N GLU A 188 14.91 -10.55 16.71
CA GLU A 188 14.67 -9.84 17.97
C GLU A 188 15.30 -8.44 17.96
N ASN A 189 16.54 -8.32 17.49
CA ASN A 189 17.24 -7.03 17.36
C ASN A 189 16.51 -6.05 16.45
N TRP A 190 15.96 -6.53 15.33
CA TRP A 190 15.18 -5.69 14.43
C TRP A 190 13.91 -5.16 15.11
N ALA A 191 13.22 -6.03 15.87
CA ALA A 191 12.03 -5.64 16.61
C ALA A 191 12.36 -4.60 17.70
N ARG A 192 13.45 -4.81 18.47
CA ARG A 192 13.92 -3.88 19.48
C ARG A 192 14.29 -2.52 18.90
N LYS A 193 15.03 -2.51 17.78
CA LYS A 193 15.51 -1.27 17.16
C LYS A 193 14.38 -0.47 16.50
N HIS A 194 13.58 -1.11 15.65
CA HIS A 194 12.61 -0.37 14.82
C HIS A 194 11.20 -0.29 15.40
N HIS A 195 10.86 -1.17 16.35
CA HIS A 195 9.51 -1.30 16.91
C HIS A 195 9.53 -1.63 18.43
N PRO A 196 10.23 -0.84 19.26
CA PRO A 196 10.48 -1.17 20.68
C PRO A 196 9.21 -1.37 21.50
N LEU A 197 8.15 -0.57 21.30
CA LEU A 197 6.91 -0.72 22.06
C LEU A 197 6.17 -2.01 21.67
N TRP A 198 6.22 -2.39 20.39
CA TRP A 198 5.67 -3.67 19.95
C TRP A 198 6.47 -4.85 20.51
N TYR A 199 7.79 -4.74 20.50
CA TYR A 199 8.67 -5.75 21.07
C TYR A 199 8.40 -5.96 22.58
N LYS A 200 8.28 -4.88 23.35
CA LYS A 200 7.92 -4.93 24.77
C LYS A 200 6.55 -5.57 24.98
N LYS A 201 5.56 -5.23 24.15
CA LYS A 201 4.21 -5.81 24.22
C LYS A 201 4.18 -7.33 24.01
N ILE A 202 4.96 -7.86 23.07
CA ILE A 202 4.91 -9.29 22.72
C ILE A 202 5.86 -10.18 23.54
N THR A 203 6.90 -9.60 24.15
CA THR A 203 7.91 -10.37 24.91
C THR A 203 7.91 -10.08 26.41
N GLY A 204 7.33 -8.96 26.86
CA GLY A 204 7.45 -8.47 28.23
C GLY A 204 8.85 -7.95 28.60
N LYS A 205 9.78 -7.88 27.63
CA LYS A 205 11.17 -7.45 27.83
C LYS A 205 11.39 -6.03 27.28
N GLU A 206 12.42 -5.36 27.79
CA GLU A 206 12.85 -4.04 27.29
C GLU A 206 13.80 -4.13 26.08
#